data_AF-A0A4Q3Y2R3-F1
#
_entry.id   AF-A0A4Q3Y2R3-F1
#
_cell.length_a   1.000
_cell.length_b   1.000
_cell.length_c   1.000
_cell.angle_alpha   90.00
_cell.angle_beta   90.00
_cell.angle_gamma   90.00
#
_symmetry.space_group_name_H-M   'P 1'
#
loop_
_entity.id
_entity.type
_entity.pdbx_description
1 polymer ?
#
loop_
_entity_poly.entity_id
_entity_poly.type
_entity_poly.pdbx_seq_one_letter_code
_entity_poly.pdbx_strand_id
1 'polypeptide(L)' 'GRASAKLIPHAKLIVYPGAPHGLTDTHKDKVNADMLAFVKE' A
#
# COMPACT_ATOMS: atom_id res chain seq x y z
N GLY A 1 3.38 -9.25 -0.89
CA GLY A 1 3.09 -8.27 -1.96
C GLY A 1 2.54 -8.94 -3.19
N ARG A 2 3.35 -9.11 -4.25
CA ARG A 2 2.92 -9.65 -5.56
C ARG A 2 2.23 -11.03 -5.50
N ALA A 3 2.83 -12.00 -4.82
CA ALA A 3 2.23 -13.33 -4.68
C ALA A 3 0.86 -13.29 -3.97
N SER A 4 0.76 -12.52 -2.87
CA SER A 4 -0.47 -12.32 -2.11
C SER A 4 -1.58 -11.68 -2.96
N ALA A 5 -1.26 -10.62 -3.71
CA ALA A 5 -2.23 -9.92 -4.56
C ALA A 5 -2.75 -10.80 -5.72
N LYS A 6 -1.96 -11.78 -6.19
CA LYS A 6 -2.41 -12.75 -7.20
C LYS A 6 -3.42 -13.76 -6.64
N LEU A 7 -3.36 -14.06 -5.34
CA LEU A 7 -4.19 -15.08 -4.71
C LEU A 7 -5.52 -14.54 -4.17
N ILE A 8 -5.59 -13.25 -3.85
CA ILE A 8 -6.75 -12.64 -3.21
C ILE A 8 -7.57 -11.87 -4.25
N PRO A 9 -8.82 -12.27 -4.55
CA PRO A 9 -9.69 -11.53 -5.45
C PRO A 9 -9.87 -10.07 -5.00
N HIS A 10 -9.92 -9.15 -5.97
CA HIS A 10 -10.07 -7.71 -5.75
C HIS A 10 -8.96 -7.03 -4.93
N ALA A 11 -7.84 -7.72 -4.65
CA ALA A 11 -6.71 -7.11 -3.96
C ALA A 11 -6.05 -6.02 -4.82
N LYS A 12 -5.70 -4.90 -4.18
CA LYS A 12 -4.88 -3.84 -4.77
C LYS A 12 -3.45 -3.92 -4.23
N LEU A 13 -2.47 -3.89 -5.13
CA LEU A 13 -1.05 -3.82 -4.77
C LEU A 13 -0.49 -2.44 -5.13
N ILE A 14 -0.21 -1.64 -4.12
CA ILE A 14 0.49 -0.36 -4.25
C ILE A 14 1.96 -0.58 -3.85
N VAL A 15 2.88 -0.17 -4.72
CA VAL A 15 4.33 -0.29 -4.49
C VAL A 15 4.92 1.11 -4.38
N TYR A 16 5.79 1.32 -3.40
CA TYR A 16 6.56 2.56 -3.20
C TYR A 16 8.03 2.28 -3.54
N PRO A 17 8.47 2.47 -4.80
CA PRO A 17 9.82 2.10 -5.22
C PRO A 17 10.88 2.89 -4.45
N GLY A 18 11.89 2.19 -3.94
CA GLY A 18 13.01 2.80 -3.20
C GLY A 18 12.68 3.28 -1.78
N ALA A 19 11.43 3.14 -1.32
CA ALA A 19 11.07 3.51 0.05
C ALA A 19 11.64 2.50 1.07
N PRO A 20 12.05 2.96 2.26
CA PRO A 20 12.63 2.09 3.29
C PRO A 20 11.55 1.20 3.93
N HIS A 21 11.99 0.21 4.72
CA HIS A 21 11.06 -0.70 5.42
C HIS A 21 10.07 0.05 6.35
N GLY A 22 10.53 1.14 7.00
CA GLY A 22 9.74 2.02 7.87
C GLY A 22 8.82 2.97 7.11
N LEU A 23 7.98 2.46 6.23
CA LEU A 23 7.09 3.24 5.35
C LEU A 23 6.08 4.09 6.14
N THR A 24 5.57 3.53 7.24
CA THR A 24 4.59 4.17 8.13
C THR A 24 5.17 5.33 8.95
N ASP A 25 6.49 5.52 8.92
CA ASP A 25 7.18 6.65 9.57
C ASP A 25 7.72 7.61 8.51
N THR A 26 8.53 7.10 7.57
CA THR A 26 9.22 7.91 6.55
C THR A 26 8.32 8.45 5.44
N HIS A 27 7.18 7.80 5.16
CA HIS A 27 6.25 8.15 4.07
C HIS A 27 4.79 8.14 4.56
N LYS A 28 4.60 8.38 5.86
CA LYS A 28 3.30 8.30 6.57
C LYS A 28 2.16 9.03 5.86
N ASP A 29 2.41 10.23 5.33
CA ASP A 29 1.35 11.05 4.73
C ASP A 29 0.81 10.39 3.45
N LYS A 30 1.71 9.83 2.62
CA LYS A 30 1.34 9.13 1.38
C LYS A 30 0.64 7.80 1.68
N VAL A 31 1.19 7.01 2.60
CA VAL A 31 0.58 5.73 3.01
C VAL A 31 -0.81 5.94 3.58
N ASN A 32 -0.98 6.91 4.47
CA ASN A 32 -2.28 7.20 5.09
C ASN A 32 -3.30 7.68 4.05
N ALA A 33 -2.88 8.48 3.06
CA ALA A 33 -3.77 8.89 1.98
C ALA A 33 -4.22 7.71 1.12
N ASP A 34 -3.30 6.81 0.73
CA ASP A 34 -3.62 5.62 -0.06
C ASP A 34 -4.52 4.64 0.70
N MET A 35 -4.30 4.47 2.01
CA MET A 35 -5.17 3.65 2.87
C MET A 35 -6.57 4.27 3.01
N LEU A 36 -6.66 5.59 3.19
CA LEU A 36 -7.95 6.28 3.27
C LEU A 36 -8.72 6.20 1.95
N ALA A 37 -8.03 6.30 0.82
CA ALA A 37 -8.64 6.11 -0.49
C ALA A 37 -9.20 4.70 -0.63
N PHE A 38 -8.42 3.68 -0.27
CA PHE A 38 -8.85 2.27 -0.32
C PHE A 38 -10.12 2.00 0.51
N VAL A 39 -10.24 2.59 1.71
CA VAL A 39 -11.41 2.38 2.59
C VAL A 39 -12.69 3.05 2.06
N LYS A 40 -12.57 4.06 1.20
CA LYS A 40 -13.70 4.83 0.66
C LYS A 40 -14.27 4.29 -0.65
N GLU A 41 -13.58 3.34 -1.27
CA GLU A 41 -14.00 2.66 -2.51
C GLU A 41 -14.99 1.53 -2.24
#